data_AF-A0A953Z9X2-F1
#
_entry.id   AF-A0A953Z9X2-F1
#
_cell.length_a   1.000
_cell.length_b   1.000
_cell.length_c   1.000
_cell.angle_alpha   90.00
_cell.angle_beta   90.00
_cell.angle_gamma   90.00
#
_symmetry.space_group_name_H-M   'P 1'
#
loop_
_entity.id
_entity.type
_entity.pdbx_description
1 polymer ?
#
loop_
_entity_poly.entity_id
_entity_poly.type
_entity_poly.pdbx_seq_one_letter_code
_entity_poly.pdbx_strand_id
1 'polypeptide(L)' 'MTEGAGDELLSIVIPVYRSEKILPKTLARLDAFFAANPMPHEIIFVNDGSPDDSWSV' A
#
# COMPACT_ATOMS: atom_id res chain seq x y z
N MET A 1 5.70 6.04 34.33
CA MET A 1 5.50 6.90 33.16
C MET A 1 5.94 6.07 31.95
N THR A 2 5.04 5.25 31.42
CA THR A 2 5.30 4.52 30.18
C THR A 2 4.90 5.45 29.05
N GLU A 3 5.89 5.91 28.29
CA GLU A 3 5.68 6.70 27.08
C GLU A 3 4.66 5.98 26.20
N GLY A 4 3.66 6.73 25.74
CA GLY A 4 2.62 6.17 24.87
C GLY A 4 3.26 5.60 23.62
N ALA A 5 2.88 4.37 23.26
CA ALA A 5 3.06 3.91 21.88
C ALA A 5 2.34 4.94 21.02
N GLY A 6 3.11 5.84 20.40
CA GLY A 6 2.56 6.91 19.58
C GLY A 6 1.71 6.31 18.47
N ASP A 7 0.68 7.04 18.08
CA ASP A 7 -0.02 6.86 16.79
C ASP A 7 0.96 7.11 15.62
N GLU A 8 2.05 6.36 15.55
CA GLU A 8 2.99 6.41 14.44
C GLU A 8 2.33 5.74 13.24
N LEU A 9 1.79 6.59 12.38
CA LEU A 9 1.20 6.19 11.11
C LEU A 9 2.32 5.82 10.12
N LEU A 10 2.29 4.58 9.64
CA LEU A 10 3.17 4.12 8.56
C LEU A 10 2.57 4.50 7.20
N SER A 11 3.19 5.45 6.49
CA SER A 11 2.80 5.82 5.12
C SER A 11 3.60 5.05 4.07
N ILE A 12 2.92 4.32 3.20
CA ILE A 12 3.54 3.53 2.12
C ILE A 12 3.14 4.11 0.78
N VAL A 13 4.09 4.71 0.07
CA VAL A 13 3.87 5.32 -1.24
C VAL A 13 4.45 4.41 -2.33
N ILE A 14 3.61 3.96 -3.25
CA ILE A 14 3.97 3.01 -4.31
C ILE A 14 3.74 3.68 -5.67
N PRO A 15 4.79 4.04 -6.42
CA PRO A 15 4.63 4.45 -7.81
C PRO A 15 4.24 3.24 -8.65
N VAL A 16 3.28 3.45 -9.56
CA VAL A 16 2.73 2.40 -10.40
C VAL A 16 2.94 2.79 -11.87
N TYR A 17 3.75 1.98 -12.56
CA TYR A 17 4.03 2.10 -13.98
C TYR A 17 4.10 0.71 -14.61
N ARG A 18 3.28 0.46 -15.63
CA ARG A 18 3.15 -0.83 -16.33
C ARG A 18 2.86 -2.03 -15.42
N SER A 19 1.97 -1.84 -14.44
CA SER A 19 1.76 -2.76 -13.33
C SER A 19 0.43 -3.51 -13.36
N GLU A 20 -0.37 -3.42 -14.43
CA GLU A 20 -1.70 -4.04 -14.56
C GLU A 20 -1.75 -5.49 -14.05
N LYS A 21 -0.77 -6.31 -14.41
CA LYS A 21 -0.73 -7.74 -14.05
C LYS A 21 -0.24 -8.03 -12.64
N ILE A 22 0.44 -7.09 -11.99
CA ILE A 22 1.09 -7.29 -10.69
C ILE A 22 0.37 -6.54 -9.57
N LEU A 23 -0.30 -5.43 -9.88
CA LEU A 23 -0.98 -4.59 -8.90
C LEU A 23 -2.01 -5.37 -8.05
N PRO A 24 -2.88 -6.24 -8.63
CA PRO A 24 -3.80 -7.05 -7.82
C PRO A 24 -3.09 -7.99 -6.85
N LYS A 25 -1.93 -8.54 -7.24
CA LYS A 25 -1.14 -9.43 -6.38
C LYS A 25 -0.44 -8.67 -5.26
N THR A 26 0.00 -7.44 -5.54
CA THR A 26 0.59 -6.55 -4.54
C THR A 26 -0.45 -6.17 -3.49
N LEU A 27 -1.67 -5.78 -3.91
CA LEU A 27 -2.79 -5.49 -3.01
C LEU A 27 -3.09 -6.67 -2.08
N ALA A 28 -3.31 -7.87 -2.64
CA ALA A 28 -3.62 -9.05 -1.85
C ALA A 28 -2.53 -9.40 -0.81
N ARG A 29 -1.26 -9.13 -1.12
CA ARG A 29 -0.14 -9.36 -0.18
C ARG A 29 -0.07 -8.30 0.92
N LEU A 30 -0.32 -7.04 0.58
CA LEU A 30 -0.38 -5.95 1.55
C LEU A 30 -1.53 -6.17 2.52
N ASP A 31 -2.71 -6.53 2.01
CA ASP A 31 -3.89 -6.84 2.83
C ASP A 31 -3.60 -7.99 3.81
N ALA A 32 -3.00 -9.08 3.33
CA ALA A 32 -2.64 -10.21 4.17
C ALA A 32 -1.59 -9.85 5.25
N PHE A 33 -0.62 -9.00 4.89
CA PHE A 33 0.41 -8.55 5.83
C PHE A 33 -0.19 -7.68 6.95
N PHE A 34 -1.03 -6.71 6.63
CA PHE A 34 -1.63 -5.82 7.62
C PHE A 34 -2.75 -6.47 8.42
N ALA A 35 -3.45 -7.46 7.86
CA ALA A 35 -4.35 -8.31 8.62
C ALA A 35 -3.61 -9.11 9.71
N ALA A 36 -2.38 -9.57 9.42
CA ALA A 36 -1.55 -10.30 10.37
C ALA A 36 -0.76 -9.39 11.33
N ASN A 37 -0.50 -8.14 10.95
CA ASN A 37 0.29 -7.17 11.72
C ASN A 37 -0.47 -5.84 11.86
N PRO A 38 -1.49 -5.77 12.74
CA PRO A 38 -2.29 -4.57 12.90
C PRO A 38 -1.43 -3.41 13.40
N MET A 39 -1.34 -2.37 12.58
CA MET A 39 -0.70 -1.09 12.91
C MET A 39 -1.39 0.02 12.13
N PRO A 40 -1.41 1.27 12.64
CA PRO A 40 -1.86 2.42 11.86
C PRO A 40 -1.02 2.57 10.59
N HIS A 41 -1.65 2.50 9.42
CA HIS A 41 -0.96 2.65 8.15
C HIS A 41 -1.86 3.27 7.08
N GLU A 42 -1.25 3.86 6.06
CA GLU A 42 -1.88 4.24 4.81
C GLU A 42 -1.07 3.71 3.63
N ILE A 43 -1.75 3.38 2.53
CA ILE A 43 -1.12 2.90 1.30
C ILE A 43 -1.60 3.80 0.17
N ILE A 44 -0.66 4.50 -0.46
CA ILE A 44 -0.92 5.48 -1.52
C ILE A 44 -0.30 4.95 -2.81
N PHE A 45 -1.14 4.55 -3.76
CA PHE A 45 -0.71 4.20 -5.10
C PHE A 45 -0.70 5.46 -5.98
N VAL A 46 0.46 5.77 -6.57
CA VAL A 46 0.64 6.94 -7.43
C VAL A 46 0.74 6.50 -8.87
N ASN A 47 -0.17 6.96 -9.73
CA ASN A 47 -0.05 6.72 -11.17
C ASN A 47 1.13 7.52 -11.72
N ASP A 48 2.22 6.82 -12.04
CA ASP A 48 3.46 7.42 -12.53
C ASP A 48 3.48 7.54 -14.06
N GLY A 49 2.37 8.03 -14.63
CA GLY A 49 2.20 8.17 -16.08
C GLY A 49 2.11 6.83 -16.82
N SER A 50 1.50 5.82 -16.20
CA SER A 50 1.37 4.50 -16.82
C SER A 50 0.48 4.53 -18.06
N PRO A 51 0.93 3.97 -19.21
CA PRO A 51 0.13 3.91 -20.44
C PRO A 51 -0.81 2.69 -20.50
N ASP A 52 -0.82 1.86 -19.46
CA ASP A 52 -1.63 0.63 -19.37
C ASP A 52 -2.83 0.80 -18.44
N ASP A 53 -3.67 -0.22 -18.38
CA ASP A 53 -4.90 -0.24 -17.58
C ASP A 53 -4.64 -0.58 -16.10
N SER A 54 -3.49 -0.16 -15.54
CA SER A 54 -3.15 -0.38 -14.12
C SER A 54 -4.21 0.15 -13.16
N TRP A 55 -5.02 1.14 -13.55
CA TRP A 55 -6.07 1.73 -12.72
C TRP A 55 -7.46 1.11 -12.90
N SER A 56 -7.59 0.13 -13.79
CA SER A 56 -8.86 -0.56 -14.08
C SER A 56 -9.08 -1.79 -13.20
N VAL A 57 -8.29 -1.94 -12.13
CA VAL A 57 -8.29 -3.07 -11.20
C VAL A 57 -9.32 -2.95 -10.09
#